data_AF-A0A5M3MX22-F1
#
_entry.id   AF-A0A5M3MX22-F1
#
_cell.length_a   1.000
_cell.length_b   1.000
_cell.length_c   1.000
_cell.angle_alpha   90.00
_cell.angle_beta   90.00
_cell.angle_gamma   90.00
#
_symmetry.space_group_name_H-M   'P 1'
#
loop_
_entity.id
_entity.type
_entity.pdbx_description
1 polymer ?
#
loop_
_entity_poly.entity_id
_entity_poly.type
_entity_poly.pdbx_seq_one_letter_code
_entity_poly.pdbx_strand_id
1 'polypeptide(L)'
;MQSGNASEKLSLLKEMLKEDVVGVFLRYMRHQLCMMRSLAVNSLRALADAFLGLHISSDTAGEIIELLCDYALQGPETFIRQMLDPATAWQSAMFMGKTDISPEVASKGAPRIHAMVQNSGMWTVHGILHTFPIQPRSFCLDILKKRPQILDLLLDCAILNRPPVYPETQVPATACEVLCLLLDWSDYIVPGLSPPVPTVYKTSESRDLKVMAQALSVLTSRQDWSEKLIEVWMHIEEEDMETVRRHFTRHLNSATTTSPPGESEFAKLFTFRTTCRVSILRLIASLTHASQTCGVNNVQIESLLHLAYRGCHDHVKRFGDADTEEAAFARLEYDRGIFHYPAVSQFQEKPVGIPFIVLEQTVLGPIALIRLLVVLAQRSALAGVQALRKAPPGLSPSTSLKQVKQITHPDIIRRAITISQERILAQIQRGRKQLLRGKDGGTINLTGAMFASAAELALALIALDTYTDGAYTEEVRGVRKQLVIALGNAAQIALNLSQYQRALHFASGAVGAAEDISEDEGLDPAIIEKNKRRASQALAALQRHT
;
A
#
# COMPACT_ATOMS: atom_id res chain seq x y z
N MET A 1 11.87 25.25 18.51
CA MET A 1 10.44 25.62 18.63
C MET A 1 9.73 24.47 19.32
N GLN A 2 9.08 24.71 20.46
CA GLN A 2 8.16 23.73 21.04
C GLN A 2 6.86 23.76 20.24
N SER A 3 6.52 22.68 19.55
CA SER A 3 5.20 22.53 18.95
C SER A 3 4.19 22.17 20.05
N GLY A 4 3.00 22.76 20.02
CA GLY A 4 1.93 22.41 20.97
C GLY A 4 1.58 20.92 20.97
N ASN A 5 0.96 20.44 22.05
CA ASN A 5 0.54 19.05 22.20
C ASN A 5 -0.64 18.70 21.25
N ALA A 6 -1.04 17.42 21.20
CA ALA A 6 -2.09 16.97 20.28
C ALA A 6 -3.45 17.67 20.50
N SER A 7 -3.80 17.99 21.76
CA SER A 7 -5.03 18.71 22.11
C SER A 7 -5.00 20.16 21.63
N GLU A 8 -3.87 20.84 21.83
CA GLU A 8 -3.65 22.22 21.38
C GLU A 8 -3.71 22.32 19.85
N LYS A 9 -3.03 21.40 19.15
CA LYS A 9 -3.08 21.31 17.68
C LYS A 9 -4.51 21.11 17.16
N LEU A 10 -5.26 20.22 17.81
CA LEU A 10 -6.66 19.95 17.46
C LEU A 10 -7.58 21.16 17.72
N SER A 11 -7.39 21.86 18.84
CA SER A 11 -8.17 23.06 19.16
C SER A 11 -7.92 24.16 18.12
N LEU A 12 -6.65 24.43 17.82
CA LEU A 12 -6.27 25.42 16.82
C LEU A 12 -6.79 25.06 15.43
N LEU A 13 -6.69 23.79 15.01
CA LEU A 13 -7.26 23.33 13.74
C LEU A 13 -8.75 23.66 13.65
N LYS A 14 -9.53 23.36 14.71
CA LYS A 14 -10.97 23.63 14.72
C LYS A 14 -11.29 25.11 14.63
N GLU A 15 -10.49 25.98 15.24
CA GLU A 15 -10.63 27.42 15.10
C GLU A 15 -10.33 27.87 13.67
N MET A 16 -9.23 27.42 13.08
CA MET A 16 -8.86 27.76 11.71
C MET A 16 -9.88 27.25 10.67
N LEU A 17 -10.51 26.11 10.92
CA LEU A 17 -11.57 25.58 10.04
C LEU A 17 -12.84 26.42 10.06
N LYS A 18 -13.17 27.11 11.17
CA LYS A 18 -14.30 28.05 11.21
C LYS A 18 -14.08 29.26 10.30
N GLU A 19 -12.82 29.65 10.12
CA GLU A 19 -12.41 30.76 9.26
C GLU A 19 -12.13 30.33 7.80
N ASP A 20 -12.57 29.13 7.40
CA ASP A 20 -12.36 28.56 6.06
C ASP A 20 -10.88 28.58 5.59
N VAL A 21 -9.95 28.22 6.49
CA VAL A 21 -8.52 28.20 6.14
C VAL A 21 -8.21 27.27 4.95
N VAL A 22 -8.96 26.18 4.81
CA VAL A 22 -8.80 25.23 3.71
C VAL A 22 -9.19 25.88 2.39
N GLY A 23 -10.30 26.61 2.32
CA GLY A 23 -10.69 27.37 1.13
C GLY A 23 -9.69 28.47 0.77
N VAL A 24 -9.01 29.08 1.75
CA VAL A 24 -7.89 30.01 1.49
C VAL A 24 -6.72 29.28 0.82
N PHE A 25 -6.31 28.12 1.35
CA PHE A 25 -5.18 27.36 0.79
C PHE A 25 -5.49 26.80 -0.61
N LEU A 26 -6.71 26.32 -0.85
CA LEU A 26 -7.15 25.87 -2.17
C LEU A 26 -7.13 27.02 -3.20
N ARG A 27 -7.46 28.24 -2.80
CA ARG A 27 -7.30 29.44 -3.66
C ARG A 27 -5.83 29.73 -3.95
N TYR A 28 -4.96 29.65 -2.94
CA TYR A 28 -3.52 29.92 -3.12
C TYR A 28 -2.78 28.84 -3.91
N MET A 29 -3.23 27.59 -3.87
CA MET A 29 -2.72 26.55 -4.77
C MET A 29 -2.94 26.87 -6.25
N ARG A 30 -3.98 27.64 -6.57
CA ARG A 30 -4.29 28.12 -7.93
C ARG A 30 -3.66 29.49 -8.25
N HIS A 31 -2.87 30.06 -7.33
CA HIS A 31 -2.30 31.39 -7.49
C HIS A 31 -1.25 31.44 -8.60
N GLN A 32 -1.00 32.61 -9.19
CA GLN A 32 0.03 32.75 -10.23
C GLN A 32 1.46 32.54 -9.69
N LEU A 33 1.76 33.07 -8.50
CA LEU A 33 3.09 33.00 -7.87
C LEU A 33 3.37 31.61 -7.27
N CYS A 34 4.51 31.02 -7.62
CA CYS A 34 4.96 29.72 -7.12
C CYS A 34 5.16 29.68 -5.60
N MET A 35 5.61 30.79 -5.00
CA MET A 35 5.74 30.94 -3.55
C MET A 35 4.41 30.71 -2.83
N MET A 36 3.32 31.31 -3.33
CA MET A 36 2.00 31.17 -2.71
C MET A 36 1.49 29.74 -2.81
N ARG A 37 1.72 29.06 -3.95
CA ARG A 37 1.39 27.64 -4.11
C ARG A 37 2.15 26.78 -3.11
N SER A 38 3.46 26.98 -3.01
CA SER A 38 4.32 26.23 -2.10
C SER A 38 3.92 26.42 -0.63
N LEU A 39 3.63 27.65 -0.22
CA LEU A 39 3.15 27.93 1.12
C LEU A 39 1.82 27.22 1.40
N ALA A 40 0.87 27.29 0.47
CA ALA A 40 -0.41 26.59 0.61
C ALA A 40 -0.26 25.08 0.77
N VAL A 41 0.58 24.44 -0.05
CA VAL A 41 0.86 23.00 0.05
C VAL A 41 1.50 22.65 1.40
N ASN A 42 2.52 23.39 1.83
CA ASN A 42 3.19 23.14 3.11
C ASN A 42 2.28 23.42 4.32
N SER A 43 1.40 24.41 4.23
CA SER A 43 0.40 24.68 5.27
C SER A 43 -0.66 23.59 5.33
N LEU A 44 -1.14 23.09 4.19
CA LEU A 44 -2.03 21.93 4.16
C LEU A 44 -1.35 20.68 4.74
N ARG A 45 -0.06 20.47 4.46
CA ARG A 45 0.73 19.38 5.06
C ARG A 45 0.73 19.49 6.59
N ALA A 46 0.99 20.67 7.13
CA ALA A 46 0.98 20.90 8.56
C ALA A 46 -0.41 20.65 9.18
N LEU A 47 -1.49 21.03 8.50
CA LEU A 47 -2.86 20.74 8.95
C LEU A 47 -3.18 19.24 8.86
N ALA A 48 -2.75 18.53 7.81
CA ALA A 48 -2.90 17.08 7.69
C ALA A 48 -2.23 16.35 8.85
N ASP A 49 -1.02 16.78 9.22
CA ASP A 49 -0.31 16.28 10.41
C ASP A 49 -0.97 16.68 11.74
N ALA A 50 -1.92 17.61 11.70
CA ALA A 50 -2.71 18.09 12.83
C ALA A 50 -4.19 17.62 12.76
N PHE A 51 -4.46 16.45 12.18
CA PHE A 51 -5.79 15.81 12.12
C PHE A 51 -6.79 16.38 11.10
N LEU A 52 -6.35 17.15 10.09
CA LEU A 52 -7.27 17.73 9.08
C LEU A 52 -8.21 16.69 8.47
N GLY A 53 -7.69 15.49 8.15
CA GLY A 53 -8.48 14.42 7.55
C GLY A 53 -9.72 14.02 8.35
N LEU A 54 -9.74 14.19 9.68
CA LEU A 54 -10.88 13.89 10.54
C LEU A 54 -11.98 14.95 10.55
N HIS A 55 -11.68 16.14 10.03
CA HIS A 55 -12.52 17.33 10.20
C HIS A 55 -13.00 17.94 8.89
N ILE A 56 -12.68 17.31 7.76
CA ILE A 56 -13.13 17.73 6.43
C ILE A 56 -14.10 16.71 5.84
N SER A 57 -14.96 17.19 4.94
CA SER A 57 -15.85 16.31 4.18
C SER A 57 -15.08 15.50 3.14
N SER A 58 -15.66 14.38 2.67
CA SER A 58 -15.13 13.63 1.53
C SER A 58 -15.03 14.49 0.26
N ASP A 59 -15.90 15.50 0.12
CA ASP A 59 -15.87 16.45 -1.01
C ASP A 59 -14.59 17.30 -0.99
N THR A 60 -14.33 17.92 0.15
CA THR A 60 -13.17 18.78 0.40
C THR A 60 -11.88 17.98 0.32
N ALA A 61 -11.86 16.78 0.90
CA ALA A 61 -10.73 15.87 0.80
C ALA A 61 -10.46 15.52 -0.68
N GLY A 62 -11.48 15.15 -1.44
CA GLY A 62 -11.34 14.89 -2.87
C GLY A 62 -10.80 16.08 -3.65
N GLU A 63 -11.26 17.30 -3.36
CA GLU A 63 -10.72 18.52 -4.01
C GLU A 63 -9.24 18.73 -3.69
N ILE A 64 -8.84 18.58 -2.43
CA ILE A 64 -7.43 18.70 -2.02
C ILE A 64 -6.58 17.67 -2.75
N ILE A 65 -7.02 16.40 -2.79
CA ILE A 65 -6.28 15.30 -3.40
C ILE A 65 -6.09 15.56 -4.90
N GLU A 66 -7.17 15.86 -5.62
CA GLU A 66 -7.11 16.17 -7.04
C GLU A 66 -6.15 17.34 -7.33
N LEU A 67 -6.28 18.44 -6.60
CA LEU A 67 -5.46 19.63 -6.81
C LEU A 67 -3.97 19.40 -6.50
N LEU A 68 -3.67 18.55 -5.53
CA LEU A 68 -2.29 18.18 -5.18
C LEU A 68 -1.68 17.19 -6.16
N CYS A 69 -2.46 16.25 -6.71
CA CYS A 69 -2.00 15.38 -7.79
C CYS A 69 -1.77 16.19 -9.07
N ASP A 70 -2.68 17.09 -9.45
CA ASP A 70 -2.50 18.00 -10.58
C ASP A 70 -1.26 18.88 -10.41
N TYR A 71 -1.02 19.39 -9.20
CA TYR A 71 0.21 20.13 -8.88
C TYR A 71 1.44 19.23 -9.00
N ALA A 72 1.38 17.99 -8.53
CA ALA A 72 2.49 17.04 -8.64
C ALA A 72 2.79 16.64 -10.09
N LEU A 73 1.80 16.64 -10.98
CA LEU A 73 2.00 16.37 -12.40
C LEU A 73 2.49 17.60 -13.19
N GLN A 74 2.39 18.80 -12.63
CA GLN A 74 3.02 19.98 -13.22
C GLN A 74 4.54 19.85 -13.16
N GLY A 75 5.22 20.30 -14.22
CA GLY A 75 6.68 20.37 -14.23
C GLY A 75 7.21 21.66 -13.59
N PRO A 76 8.55 21.75 -13.40
CA PRO A 76 9.18 22.89 -12.73
C PRO A 76 9.26 24.16 -13.60
N GLU A 77 8.77 24.15 -14.84
CA GLU A 77 8.95 25.23 -15.83
C GLU A 77 8.41 26.56 -15.32
N THR A 78 7.28 26.54 -14.60
CA THR A 78 6.71 27.77 -14.03
C THR A 78 7.61 28.35 -12.95
N PHE A 79 8.24 27.51 -12.11
CA PHE A 79 9.22 27.94 -11.11
C PHE A 79 10.44 28.54 -11.80
N ILE A 80 11.02 27.86 -12.80
CA ILE A 80 12.18 28.34 -13.55
C ILE A 80 11.89 29.71 -14.16
N ARG A 81 10.75 29.84 -14.86
CA ARG A 81 10.34 31.10 -15.51
C ARG A 81 10.22 32.24 -14.50
N GLN A 82 9.59 32.01 -13.35
CA GLN A 82 9.44 33.06 -12.33
C GLN A 82 10.74 33.43 -11.62
N MET A 83 11.69 32.51 -11.51
CA MET A 83 13.02 32.83 -10.96
C MET A 83 13.85 33.67 -11.93
N LEU A 84 13.59 33.59 -13.24
CA LEU A 84 14.27 34.38 -14.27
C LEU A 84 13.62 35.75 -14.52
N ASP A 85 12.32 35.87 -14.29
CA ASP A 85 11.58 37.11 -14.53
C ASP A 85 11.88 38.16 -13.44
N PRO A 86 12.40 39.36 -13.79
CA PRO A 86 12.69 40.43 -12.84
C PRO A 86 11.50 40.82 -11.94
N ALA A 87 10.25 40.70 -12.43
CA ALA A 87 9.06 41.03 -11.65
C ALA A 87 8.79 40.02 -10.52
N THR A 88 9.31 38.81 -10.63
CA THR A 88 9.03 37.70 -9.70
C THR A 88 10.27 37.04 -9.12
N ALA A 89 11.47 37.44 -9.55
CA ALA A 89 12.76 36.86 -9.14
C ALA A 89 13.04 37.01 -7.64
N TRP A 90 12.43 38.01 -6.97
CA TRP A 90 12.52 38.19 -5.52
C TRP A 90 12.05 36.95 -4.73
N GLN A 91 11.23 36.08 -5.31
CA GLN A 91 10.82 34.81 -4.69
C GLN A 91 12.01 33.89 -4.38
N SER A 92 13.10 34.00 -5.15
CA SER A 92 14.33 33.22 -4.90
C SER A 92 14.90 33.48 -3.50
N ALA A 93 14.90 34.73 -3.06
CA ALA A 93 15.41 35.10 -1.74
C ALA A 93 14.60 34.48 -0.61
N MET A 94 13.29 34.39 -0.80
CA MET A 94 12.38 33.80 0.17
C MET A 94 12.47 32.26 0.22
N PHE A 95 12.64 31.60 -0.92
CA PHE A 95 12.83 30.14 -0.95
C PHE A 95 14.20 29.69 -0.44
N MET A 96 15.25 30.45 -0.76
CA MET A 96 16.63 30.06 -0.50
C MET A 96 17.21 30.70 0.76
N GLY A 97 16.50 31.64 1.38
CA GLY A 97 16.93 32.35 2.58
C GLY A 97 18.16 33.24 2.38
N LYS A 98 18.40 33.72 1.14
CA LYS A 98 19.55 34.56 0.78
C LYS A 98 19.12 35.67 -0.18
N THR A 99 19.45 36.91 0.11
CA THR A 99 18.98 38.08 -0.67
C THR A 99 19.73 38.31 -1.97
N ASP A 100 20.97 37.81 -2.09
CA ASP A 100 21.90 38.19 -3.17
C ASP A 100 22.16 37.04 -4.15
N ILE A 101 21.11 36.28 -4.51
CA ILE A 101 21.21 35.19 -5.50
C ILE A 101 20.85 35.73 -6.88
N SER A 102 21.73 35.51 -7.87
CA SER A 102 21.41 35.88 -9.25
C SER A 102 20.25 35.04 -9.81
N PRO A 103 19.35 35.62 -10.64
CA PRO A 103 18.24 34.89 -11.26
C PRO A 103 18.66 33.59 -11.96
N GLU A 104 19.82 33.59 -12.62
CA GLU A 104 20.37 32.41 -13.29
C GLU A 104 20.68 31.27 -12.31
N VAL A 105 21.30 31.58 -11.16
CA VAL A 105 21.58 30.59 -10.12
C VAL A 105 20.28 30.11 -9.46
N ALA A 106 19.36 31.03 -9.18
CA ALA A 106 18.06 30.70 -8.61
C ALA A 106 17.25 29.75 -9.52
N SER A 107 17.26 30.01 -10.83
CA SER A 107 16.55 29.20 -11.82
C SER A 107 17.05 27.74 -11.88
N LYS A 108 18.35 27.52 -11.64
CA LYS A 108 18.95 26.17 -11.56
C LYS A 108 18.50 25.41 -10.31
N GLY A 109 18.24 26.11 -9.21
CA GLY A 109 17.72 25.53 -7.96
C GLY A 109 16.20 25.34 -7.95
N ALA A 110 15.46 26.04 -8.81
CA ALA A 110 14.00 26.05 -8.85
C ALA A 110 13.37 24.65 -8.99
N PRO A 111 13.89 23.74 -9.84
CA PRO A 111 13.36 22.39 -9.96
C PRO A 111 13.45 21.56 -8.68
N ARG A 112 14.48 21.79 -7.83
CA ARG A 112 14.60 21.12 -6.53
C ARG A 112 13.54 21.60 -5.55
N ILE A 113 13.33 22.92 -5.49
CA ILE A 113 12.27 23.52 -4.67
C ILE A 113 10.92 22.96 -5.07
N HIS A 114 10.62 22.93 -6.37
CA HIS A 114 9.40 22.36 -6.90
C HIS A 114 9.21 20.90 -6.44
N ALA A 115 10.24 20.05 -6.62
CA ALA A 115 10.16 18.64 -6.25
C ALA A 115 9.97 18.39 -4.74
N MET A 116 10.57 19.23 -3.89
CA MET A 116 10.32 19.20 -2.45
C MET A 116 8.85 19.52 -2.13
N VAL A 117 8.25 20.48 -2.84
CA VAL A 117 6.83 20.84 -2.65
C VAL A 117 5.92 19.73 -3.17
N GLN A 118 6.25 19.07 -4.28
CA GLN A 118 5.50 17.90 -4.77
C GLN A 118 5.47 16.79 -3.70
N ASN A 119 6.63 16.49 -3.09
CA ASN A 119 6.74 15.56 -1.96
C ASN A 119 5.82 15.96 -0.79
N SER A 120 5.86 17.23 -0.36
CA SER A 120 4.97 17.74 0.69
C SER A 120 3.49 17.57 0.32
N GLY A 121 3.15 17.78 -0.95
CA GLY A 121 1.80 17.59 -1.47
C GLY A 121 1.34 16.14 -1.34
N MET A 122 2.12 15.16 -1.81
CA MET A 122 1.74 13.75 -1.68
C MET A 122 1.64 13.29 -0.23
N TRP A 123 2.52 13.76 0.65
CA TRP A 123 2.41 13.47 2.08
C TRP A 123 1.19 14.14 2.72
N THR A 124 0.71 15.27 2.19
CA THR A 124 -0.56 15.87 2.63
C THR A 124 -1.72 14.94 2.29
N VAL A 125 -1.77 14.43 1.06
CA VAL A 125 -2.78 13.45 0.60
C VAL A 125 -2.77 12.21 1.49
N HIS A 126 -1.59 11.64 1.73
CA HIS A 126 -1.42 10.50 2.63
C HIS A 126 -1.93 10.82 4.05
N GLY A 127 -1.56 11.97 4.62
CA GLY A 127 -1.99 12.38 5.96
C GLY A 127 -3.50 12.63 6.11
N ILE A 128 -4.19 13.04 5.04
CA ILE A 128 -5.65 13.20 5.02
C ILE A 128 -6.36 11.85 5.09
N LEU A 129 -5.84 10.82 4.41
CA LEU A 129 -6.46 9.50 4.36
C LEU A 129 -6.06 8.61 5.54
N HIS A 130 -4.82 8.72 6.01
CA HIS A 130 -4.26 7.89 7.06
C HIS A 130 -4.35 8.57 8.43
N THR A 131 -5.55 8.54 9.01
CA THR A 131 -5.88 9.22 10.26
C THR A 131 -5.95 8.27 11.45
N PHE A 132 -5.97 8.83 12.66
CA PHE A 132 -6.35 8.11 13.89
C PHE A 132 -7.42 8.89 14.66
N PRO A 133 -8.65 8.33 14.85
CA PRO A 133 -9.10 7.01 14.39
C PRO A 133 -9.14 6.87 12.86
N ILE A 134 -9.19 5.62 12.36
CA ILE A 134 -9.25 5.34 10.91
C ILE A 134 -10.59 5.84 10.36
N GLN A 135 -10.56 6.49 9.19
CA GLN A 135 -11.77 6.89 8.47
C GLN A 135 -12.59 5.68 8.00
N PRO A 136 -13.93 5.75 8.01
CA PRO A 136 -14.75 4.67 7.47
C PRO A 136 -14.52 4.52 5.97
N ARG A 137 -14.61 3.30 5.44
CA ARG A 137 -14.39 3.04 4.01
C ARG A 137 -15.36 3.78 3.10
N SER A 138 -16.53 4.17 3.61
CA SER A 138 -17.48 5.03 2.89
C SER A 138 -16.88 6.41 2.58
N PHE A 139 -16.00 6.94 3.41
CA PHE A 139 -15.33 8.23 3.16
C PHE A 139 -14.47 8.16 1.87
N CYS A 140 -13.64 7.12 1.74
CA CYS A 140 -12.84 6.89 0.53
C CYS A 140 -13.73 6.65 -0.70
N LEU A 141 -14.79 5.85 -0.55
CA LEU A 141 -15.73 5.60 -1.64
C LEU A 141 -16.42 6.89 -2.11
N ASP A 142 -16.82 7.76 -1.19
CA ASP A 142 -17.49 9.02 -1.52
C ASP A 142 -16.55 9.98 -2.24
N ILE A 143 -15.25 10.02 -1.88
CA ILE A 143 -14.21 10.72 -2.63
C ILE A 143 -14.20 10.20 -4.08
N LEU A 144 -14.07 8.89 -4.26
CA LEU A 144 -13.92 8.26 -5.58
C LEU A 144 -15.17 8.38 -6.45
N LYS A 145 -16.38 8.32 -5.87
CA LYS A 145 -17.63 8.53 -6.62
C LYS A 145 -17.77 9.94 -7.17
N LYS A 146 -17.28 10.93 -6.43
CA LYS A 146 -17.37 12.33 -6.83
C LYS A 146 -16.25 12.75 -7.78
N ARG A 147 -15.03 12.24 -7.56
CA ARG A 147 -13.82 12.59 -8.31
C ARG A 147 -13.05 11.33 -8.73
N PRO A 148 -13.61 10.49 -9.63
CA PRO A 148 -12.98 9.23 -10.02
C PRO A 148 -11.63 9.41 -10.74
N GLN A 149 -11.39 10.57 -11.35
CA GLN A 149 -10.14 10.94 -12.01
C GLN A 149 -8.93 10.97 -11.06
N ILE A 150 -9.14 11.06 -9.74
CA ILE A 150 -8.06 10.96 -8.74
C ILE A 150 -7.24 9.67 -8.93
N LEU A 151 -7.89 8.57 -9.32
CA LEU A 151 -7.20 7.30 -9.55
C LEU A 151 -6.23 7.38 -10.73
N ASP A 152 -6.63 8.06 -11.80
CA ASP A 152 -5.76 8.30 -12.96
C ASP A 152 -4.59 9.19 -12.57
N LEU A 153 -4.86 10.31 -11.89
CA LEU A 153 -3.83 11.26 -11.48
C LEU A 153 -2.81 10.62 -10.54
N LEU A 154 -3.23 9.73 -9.64
CA LEU A 154 -2.34 9.00 -8.75
C LEU A 154 -1.48 7.97 -9.48
N LEU A 155 -2.05 7.26 -10.46
CA LEU A 155 -1.29 6.35 -11.32
C LEU A 155 -0.27 7.11 -12.17
N ASP A 156 -0.65 8.27 -12.69
CA ASP A 156 0.25 9.15 -13.44
C ASP A 156 1.35 9.72 -12.52
N CYS A 157 1.04 10.05 -11.26
CA CYS A 157 2.05 10.43 -10.26
C CYS A 157 3.00 9.27 -9.93
N ALA A 158 2.51 8.03 -9.95
CA ALA A 158 3.27 6.82 -9.65
C ALA A 158 4.31 6.45 -10.73
N ILE A 159 4.26 7.08 -11.90
CA ILE A 159 5.22 6.89 -13.00
C ILE A 159 6.07 8.13 -13.28
N LEU A 160 6.07 9.12 -12.38
CA LEU A 160 6.92 10.29 -12.50
C LEU A 160 8.40 9.90 -12.37
N ASN A 161 9.17 10.21 -13.42
CA ASN A 161 10.62 10.05 -13.41
C ASN A 161 11.26 10.82 -12.25
N ARG A 162 12.29 10.23 -11.64
CA ARG A 162 13.10 10.94 -10.62
C ARG A 162 13.80 12.14 -11.24
N PRO A 163 13.58 13.37 -10.72
CA PRO A 163 14.23 14.55 -11.27
C PRO A 163 15.73 14.50 -10.95
N PRO A 164 16.62 14.84 -11.89
CA PRO A 164 18.06 14.77 -11.65
C PRO A 164 18.54 15.64 -10.50
N VAL A 165 17.80 16.70 -10.12
CA VAL A 165 18.09 17.67 -9.04
C VAL A 165 17.51 17.34 -7.66
N TYR A 166 16.65 16.33 -7.62
CA TYR A 166 16.02 15.84 -6.39
C TYR A 166 15.68 14.35 -6.53
N PRO A 167 16.70 13.50 -6.81
CA PRO A 167 16.48 12.09 -7.06
C PRO A 167 15.94 11.33 -5.83
N GLU A 168 16.07 11.90 -4.63
CA GLU A 168 15.48 11.41 -3.38
C GLU A 168 13.95 11.59 -3.27
N THR A 169 13.26 11.98 -4.35
CA THR A 169 11.80 12.12 -4.38
C THR A 169 11.07 10.85 -3.96
N GLN A 170 9.93 11.04 -3.29
CA GLN A 170 9.05 9.99 -2.77
C GLN A 170 7.69 9.99 -3.47
N VAL A 171 7.42 10.96 -4.36
CA VAL A 171 6.12 11.12 -5.02
C VAL A 171 5.57 9.81 -5.58
N PRO A 172 6.34 9.02 -6.37
CA PRO A 172 5.81 7.77 -6.91
C PRO A 172 5.38 6.75 -5.84
N ALA A 173 6.21 6.60 -4.81
CA ALA A 173 5.98 5.68 -3.71
C ALA A 173 4.77 6.09 -2.87
N THR A 174 4.70 7.38 -2.50
CA THR A 174 3.57 7.90 -1.72
C THR A 174 2.26 7.87 -2.52
N ALA A 175 2.28 8.10 -3.84
CA ALA A 175 1.10 7.95 -4.68
C ALA A 175 0.58 6.49 -4.68
N CYS A 176 1.48 5.51 -4.74
CA CYS A 176 1.13 4.09 -4.59
C CYS A 176 0.53 3.76 -3.22
N GLU A 177 1.06 4.32 -2.13
CA GLU A 177 0.50 4.14 -0.79
C GLU A 177 -0.90 4.76 -0.68
N VAL A 178 -1.10 5.93 -1.26
CA VAL A 178 -2.41 6.61 -1.32
C VAL A 178 -3.44 5.77 -2.09
N LEU A 179 -3.05 5.19 -3.23
CA LEU A 179 -3.90 4.26 -3.97
C LEU A 179 -4.31 3.07 -3.10
N CYS A 180 -3.37 2.50 -2.35
CA CYS A 180 -3.69 1.44 -1.40
C CYS A 180 -4.66 1.94 -0.32
N LEU A 181 -4.42 3.08 0.33
CA LEU A 181 -5.29 3.63 1.38
C LEU A 181 -6.73 3.87 0.89
N LEU A 182 -6.90 4.34 -0.34
CA LEU A 182 -8.23 4.54 -0.97
C LEU A 182 -8.97 3.22 -1.21
N LEU A 183 -8.24 2.13 -1.45
CA LEU A 183 -8.76 0.83 -1.86
C LEU A 183 -8.47 -0.27 -0.83
N ASP A 184 -8.15 0.11 0.40
CA ASP A 184 -7.73 -0.81 1.46
C ASP A 184 -8.93 -1.51 2.09
N TRP A 185 -8.68 -2.73 2.57
CA TRP A 185 -9.67 -3.51 3.31
C TRP A 185 -9.83 -2.95 4.72
N SER A 186 -10.96 -3.19 5.36
CA SER A 186 -11.05 -2.92 6.81
C SER A 186 -10.01 -3.77 7.54
N ASP A 187 -9.35 -3.17 8.53
CA ASP A 187 -8.19 -3.73 9.26
C ASP A 187 -8.51 -5.05 10.01
N TYR A 188 -9.79 -5.27 10.28
CA TYR A 188 -10.30 -6.48 10.91
C TYR A 188 -10.61 -7.63 9.92
N ILE A 189 -10.54 -7.40 8.61
CA ILE A 189 -10.86 -8.39 7.57
C ILE A 189 -9.57 -9.04 7.03
N VAL A 190 -9.56 -10.37 6.95
CA VAL A 190 -8.63 -11.11 6.08
C VAL A 190 -9.37 -11.43 4.77
N PRO A 191 -8.90 -10.93 3.61
CA PRO A 191 -9.56 -11.18 2.33
C PRO A 191 -9.75 -12.67 2.04
N GLY A 192 -10.95 -13.05 1.59
CA GLY A 192 -11.32 -14.44 1.32
C GLY A 192 -11.75 -15.26 2.54
N LEU A 193 -11.66 -14.70 3.76
CA LEU A 193 -12.21 -15.33 4.96
C LEU A 193 -13.71 -15.04 5.06
N SER A 194 -14.51 -16.02 5.50
CA SER A 194 -15.93 -15.85 5.79
C SER A 194 -16.25 -16.49 7.15
N PRO A 195 -16.01 -15.78 8.25
CA PRO A 195 -16.08 -16.39 9.57
C PRO A 195 -17.52 -16.59 10.05
N PRO A 196 -17.79 -17.62 10.87
CA PRO A 196 -19.07 -17.83 11.54
C PRO A 196 -19.25 -16.83 12.70
N VAL A 197 -19.44 -15.54 12.39
CA VAL A 197 -19.69 -14.48 13.39
C VAL A 197 -21.20 -14.21 13.60
N PRO A 198 -21.62 -13.66 14.75
CA PRO A 198 -23.02 -13.30 15.00
C PRO A 198 -23.56 -12.29 13.97
N THR A 199 -24.87 -12.34 13.70
CA THR A 199 -25.56 -11.55 12.65
C THR A 199 -25.32 -10.04 12.74
N VAL A 200 -25.22 -9.49 13.95
CA VAL A 200 -24.96 -8.07 14.20
C VAL A 200 -23.64 -7.63 13.54
N TYR A 201 -22.58 -8.45 13.67
CA TYR A 201 -21.27 -8.15 13.10
C TYR A 201 -21.20 -8.50 11.60
N LYS A 202 -21.93 -9.54 11.15
CA LYS A 202 -22.05 -9.87 9.71
C LYS A 202 -22.59 -8.71 8.88
N THR A 203 -23.53 -7.94 9.43
CA THR A 203 -24.13 -6.81 8.72
C THR A 203 -23.12 -5.67 8.49
N SER A 204 -22.25 -5.41 9.48
CA SER A 204 -21.17 -4.42 9.34
C SER A 204 -20.13 -4.87 8.31
N GLU A 205 -19.70 -6.13 8.38
CA GLU A 205 -18.74 -6.71 7.44
C GLU A 205 -19.26 -6.69 6.00
N SER A 206 -20.50 -7.13 5.77
CA SER A 206 -21.13 -7.11 4.44
C SER A 206 -21.20 -5.69 3.87
N ARG A 207 -21.46 -4.69 4.71
CA ARG A 207 -21.45 -3.28 4.31
C ARG A 207 -20.05 -2.84 3.88
N ASP A 208 -19.02 -3.13 4.65
CA ASP A 208 -17.64 -2.76 4.34
C ASP A 208 -17.14 -3.45 3.06
N LEU A 209 -17.44 -4.74 2.90
CA LEU A 209 -17.14 -5.50 1.68
C LEU A 209 -17.82 -4.90 0.45
N LYS A 210 -19.10 -4.49 0.58
CA LYS A 210 -19.84 -3.83 -0.51
C LYS A 210 -19.23 -2.49 -0.86
N VAL A 211 -18.87 -1.68 0.14
CA VAL A 211 -18.22 -0.38 -0.05
C VAL A 211 -16.88 -0.54 -0.78
N MET A 212 -16.07 -1.51 -0.35
CA MET A 212 -14.78 -1.83 -0.95
C MET A 212 -14.97 -2.29 -2.41
N ALA A 213 -15.89 -3.21 -2.68
CA ALA A 213 -16.19 -3.67 -4.04
C ALA A 213 -16.65 -2.52 -4.95
N GLN A 214 -17.44 -1.57 -4.42
CA GLN A 214 -17.81 -0.37 -5.17
C GLN A 214 -16.60 0.54 -5.45
N ALA A 215 -15.69 0.71 -4.49
CA ALA A 215 -14.47 1.50 -4.69
C ALA A 215 -13.57 0.89 -5.77
N LEU A 216 -13.36 -0.43 -5.74
CA LEU A 216 -12.65 -1.16 -6.79
C LEU A 216 -13.36 -1.07 -8.14
N SER A 217 -14.71 -1.05 -8.15
CA SER A 217 -15.47 -0.86 -9.40
C SER A 217 -15.24 0.52 -10.01
N VAL A 218 -14.99 1.55 -9.19
CA VAL A 218 -14.60 2.87 -9.71
C VAL A 218 -13.23 2.77 -10.41
N LEU A 219 -12.25 2.09 -9.81
CA LEU A 219 -10.94 1.86 -10.43
C LEU A 219 -11.06 1.11 -11.76
N THR A 220 -11.77 -0.02 -11.78
CA THR A 220 -11.87 -0.85 -12.98
C THR A 220 -12.74 -0.24 -14.09
N SER A 221 -13.54 0.77 -13.76
CA SER A 221 -14.27 1.59 -14.74
C SER A 221 -13.40 2.65 -15.42
N ARG A 222 -12.20 2.94 -14.88
CA ARG A 222 -11.26 3.86 -15.52
C ARG A 222 -10.67 3.23 -16.78
N GLN A 223 -10.43 4.06 -17.78
CA GLN A 223 -9.84 3.61 -19.03
C GLN A 223 -8.41 3.11 -18.79
N ASP A 224 -8.06 1.97 -19.38
CA ASP A 224 -6.70 1.41 -19.36
C ASP A 224 -6.12 1.19 -17.95
N TRP A 225 -6.97 1.04 -16.91
CA TRP A 225 -6.55 0.92 -15.51
C TRP A 225 -5.52 -0.21 -15.29
N SER A 226 -5.68 -1.33 -15.99
CA SER A 226 -4.77 -2.47 -15.89
C SER A 226 -3.41 -2.16 -16.52
N GLU A 227 -3.41 -1.46 -17.66
CA GLU A 227 -2.16 -1.04 -18.31
C GLU A 227 -1.44 0.01 -17.46
N LYS A 228 -2.16 0.93 -16.82
CA LYS A 228 -1.55 1.90 -15.89
C LYS A 228 -0.90 1.22 -14.68
N LEU A 229 -1.51 0.18 -14.11
CA LEU A 229 -0.87 -0.59 -13.03
C LEU A 229 0.38 -1.33 -13.52
N ILE A 230 0.35 -1.86 -14.74
CA ILE A 230 1.49 -2.50 -15.39
C ILE A 230 2.60 -1.47 -15.62
N GLU A 231 2.27 -0.28 -16.10
CA GLU A 231 3.22 0.81 -16.36
C GLU A 231 3.94 1.22 -15.07
N VAL A 232 3.23 1.34 -13.94
CA VAL A 232 3.87 1.59 -12.63
C VAL A 232 4.91 0.52 -12.29
N TRP A 233 4.59 -0.75 -12.52
CA TRP A 233 5.54 -1.84 -12.29
C TRP A 233 6.75 -1.75 -13.23
N MET A 234 6.49 -1.54 -14.53
CA MET A 234 7.54 -1.48 -15.56
C MET A 234 8.47 -0.29 -15.36
N HIS A 235 7.94 0.87 -14.98
CA HIS A 235 8.72 2.06 -14.64
C HIS A 235 9.78 1.79 -13.57
N ILE A 236 9.45 0.98 -12.55
CA ILE A 236 10.41 0.58 -11.51
C ILE A 236 11.49 -0.33 -12.10
N GLU A 237 11.10 -1.30 -12.93
CA GLU A 237 12.05 -2.25 -13.53
C GLU A 237 13.01 -1.59 -14.53
N GLU A 238 12.56 -0.53 -15.21
CA GLU A 238 13.31 0.18 -16.25
C GLU A 238 14.17 1.33 -15.70
N GLU A 239 13.93 1.76 -14.47
CA GLU A 239 14.72 2.81 -13.83
C GLU A 239 16.19 2.38 -13.60
N ASP A 240 17.11 3.11 -14.24
CA ASP A 240 18.55 2.90 -14.13
C ASP A 240 19.12 3.53 -12.85
N MET A 241 19.30 2.69 -11.83
CA MET A 241 19.84 3.08 -10.52
C MET A 241 21.27 3.62 -10.57
N GLU A 242 22.06 3.27 -11.58
CA GLU A 242 23.41 3.84 -11.74
C GLU A 242 23.35 5.28 -12.25
N THR A 243 22.43 5.57 -13.16
CA THR A 243 22.12 6.95 -13.55
C THR A 243 21.61 7.77 -12.36
N VAL A 244 20.73 7.20 -11.54
CA VAL A 244 20.25 7.84 -10.31
C VAL A 244 21.40 8.10 -9.33
N ARG A 245 22.29 7.13 -9.12
CA ARG A 245 23.48 7.29 -8.27
C ARG A 245 24.38 8.43 -8.75
N ARG A 246 24.65 8.52 -10.05
CA ARG A 246 25.41 9.65 -10.64
C ARG A 246 24.75 11.00 -10.37
N HIS A 247 23.41 11.06 -10.37
CA HIS A 247 22.69 12.29 -10.01
C HIS A 247 22.88 12.68 -8.55
N PHE A 248 22.83 11.73 -7.61
CA PHE A 248 23.16 11.97 -6.19
C PHE A 248 24.57 12.54 -6.02
N THR A 249 25.58 11.89 -6.62
CA THR A 249 26.99 12.31 -6.50
C THR A 249 27.23 13.71 -7.06
N ARG A 250 26.58 14.06 -8.16
CA ARG A 250 26.72 15.39 -8.77
C ARG A 250 26.17 16.51 -7.87
N HIS A 251 25.14 16.25 -7.07
CA HIS A 251 24.55 17.28 -6.18
C HIS A 251 25.24 17.48 -4.85
N LEU A 252 26.02 16.51 -4.38
CA LEU A 252 26.95 16.70 -3.28
C LEU A 252 27.91 17.88 -3.53
N ASN A 253 28.18 18.18 -4.81
CA ASN A 253 29.13 19.20 -5.22
C ASN A 253 28.48 20.52 -5.70
N SER A 254 27.15 20.71 -5.54
CA SER A 254 26.44 21.90 -6.03
C SER A 254 26.35 23.01 -4.98
N ALA A 255 26.73 24.24 -5.36
CA ALA A 255 26.68 25.44 -4.52
C ALA A 255 25.25 25.86 -4.06
N THR A 256 24.21 25.20 -4.57
CA THR A 256 22.80 25.51 -4.28
C THR A 256 22.17 24.57 -3.24
N THR A 257 22.90 23.57 -2.78
CA THR A 257 22.37 22.54 -1.86
C THR A 257 22.79 22.85 -0.42
N THR A 258 21.82 23.15 0.46
CA THR A 258 22.07 23.42 1.89
C THR A 258 22.28 22.15 2.72
N SER A 259 21.82 20.99 2.23
CA SER A 259 22.05 19.68 2.83
C SER A 259 22.01 18.62 1.72
N PRO A 260 23.18 18.15 1.23
CA PRO A 260 23.21 17.18 0.16
C PRO A 260 22.85 15.78 0.69
N PRO A 261 22.16 14.96 -0.11
CA PRO A 261 21.76 13.63 0.32
C PRO A 261 22.98 12.70 0.49
N GLY A 262 23.03 11.93 1.57
CA GLY A 262 24.10 10.96 1.84
C GLY A 262 23.82 9.56 1.28
N GLU A 263 24.71 8.61 1.55
CA GLU A 263 24.52 7.19 1.20
C GLU A 263 23.25 6.61 1.82
N SER A 264 22.87 7.07 3.02
CA SER A 264 21.66 6.62 3.69
C SER A 264 20.38 7.04 2.93
N GLU A 265 20.40 8.21 2.28
CA GLU A 265 19.32 8.74 1.45
C GLU A 265 19.23 7.97 0.13
N PHE A 266 20.38 7.62 -0.46
CA PHE A 266 20.42 6.74 -1.63
C PHE A 266 19.85 5.35 -1.31
N ALA A 267 20.23 4.77 -0.17
CA ALA A 267 19.70 3.48 0.27
C ALA A 267 18.16 3.48 0.45
N LYS A 268 17.58 4.62 0.88
CA LYS A 268 16.11 4.77 1.01
C LYS A 268 15.37 4.64 -0.34
N LEU A 269 16.02 4.92 -1.47
CA LEU A 269 15.40 4.77 -2.80
C LEU A 269 14.95 3.35 -3.08
N PHE A 270 15.74 2.35 -2.64
CA PHE A 270 15.36 0.95 -2.77
C PHE A 270 14.08 0.66 -1.98
N THR A 271 13.90 1.27 -0.80
CA THR A 271 12.65 1.19 -0.05
C THR A 271 11.49 1.85 -0.79
N PHE A 272 11.69 3.01 -1.44
CA PHE A 272 10.64 3.66 -2.25
C PHE A 272 10.22 2.80 -3.45
N ARG A 273 11.19 2.13 -4.11
CA ARG A 273 10.91 1.17 -5.18
C ARG A 273 10.13 -0.04 -4.66
N THR A 274 10.48 -0.55 -3.48
CA THR A 274 9.71 -1.61 -2.80
C THR A 274 8.28 -1.17 -2.54
N THR A 275 8.08 0.03 -1.99
CA THR A 275 6.75 0.59 -1.70
C THR A 275 5.86 0.54 -2.92
N CYS A 276 6.35 0.95 -4.09
CA CYS A 276 5.57 0.86 -5.33
C CYS A 276 5.23 -0.61 -5.67
N ARG A 277 6.21 -1.52 -5.66
CA ARG A 277 5.98 -2.95 -5.98
C ARG A 277 4.96 -3.61 -5.07
N VAL A 278 5.13 -3.47 -3.74
CA VAL A 278 4.23 -4.12 -2.77
C VAL A 278 2.83 -3.51 -2.83
N SER A 279 2.71 -2.22 -3.14
CA SER A 279 1.41 -1.57 -3.37
C SER A 279 0.71 -2.14 -4.59
N ILE A 280 1.40 -2.28 -5.72
CA ILE A 280 0.81 -2.90 -6.93
C ILE A 280 0.38 -4.34 -6.66
N LEU A 281 1.21 -5.15 -6.00
CA LEU A 281 0.83 -6.52 -5.62
C LEU A 281 -0.39 -6.55 -4.69
N ARG A 282 -0.48 -5.61 -3.74
CA ARG A 282 -1.63 -5.50 -2.83
C ARG A 282 -2.91 -5.10 -3.57
N LEU A 283 -2.82 -4.18 -4.53
CA LEU A 283 -3.94 -3.78 -5.39
C LEU A 283 -4.41 -4.95 -6.26
N ILE A 284 -3.48 -5.68 -6.88
CA ILE A 284 -3.80 -6.91 -7.66
C ILE A 284 -4.52 -7.92 -6.78
N ALA A 285 -3.99 -8.22 -5.59
CA ALA A 285 -4.64 -9.13 -4.65
C ALA A 285 -6.06 -8.65 -4.28
N SER A 286 -6.23 -7.36 -3.96
CA SER A 286 -7.53 -6.79 -3.62
C SER A 286 -8.54 -6.90 -4.77
N LEU A 287 -8.12 -6.57 -5.99
CA LEU A 287 -8.93 -6.71 -7.20
C LEU A 287 -9.38 -8.14 -7.44
N THR A 288 -8.51 -9.13 -7.23
CA THR A 288 -8.87 -10.54 -7.45
C THR A 288 -9.94 -11.06 -6.49
N HIS A 289 -10.01 -10.54 -5.26
CA HIS A 289 -11.06 -10.88 -4.31
C HIS A 289 -12.43 -10.30 -4.69
N ALA A 290 -12.47 -9.17 -5.40
CA ALA A 290 -13.69 -8.55 -5.91
C ALA A 290 -13.90 -8.73 -7.43
N SER A 291 -13.10 -9.56 -8.09
CA SER A 291 -12.97 -9.56 -9.56
C SER A 291 -14.29 -9.77 -10.31
N GLN A 292 -15.22 -10.53 -9.74
CA GLN A 292 -16.56 -10.74 -10.29
C GLN A 292 -17.44 -9.49 -10.15
N THR A 293 -17.37 -8.79 -9.02
CA THR A 293 -18.23 -7.64 -8.73
C THR A 293 -17.71 -6.35 -9.36
N CYS A 294 -16.40 -6.19 -9.51
CA CYS A 294 -15.79 -5.03 -10.16
C CYS A 294 -15.50 -5.23 -11.67
N GLY A 295 -16.01 -6.29 -12.30
CA GLY A 295 -15.98 -6.43 -13.76
C GLY A 295 -14.60 -6.64 -14.38
N VAL A 296 -13.63 -7.17 -13.61
CA VAL A 296 -12.30 -7.50 -14.15
C VAL A 296 -12.43 -8.70 -15.09
N ASN A 297 -11.99 -8.57 -16.34
CA ASN A 297 -12.08 -9.64 -17.34
C ASN A 297 -10.84 -10.56 -17.34
N ASN A 298 -10.89 -11.70 -18.06
CA ASN A 298 -9.78 -12.66 -18.07
C ASN A 298 -8.50 -12.10 -18.70
N VAL A 299 -8.62 -11.26 -19.72
CA VAL A 299 -7.46 -10.67 -20.42
C VAL A 299 -6.67 -9.74 -19.48
N GLN A 300 -7.38 -9.00 -18.61
CA GLN A 300 -6.76 -8.19 -17.55
C GLN A 300 -6.06 -9.07 -16.51
N ILE A 301 -6.69 -10.18 -16.09
CA ILE A 301 -6.08 -11.15 -15.17
C ILE A 301 -4.80 -11.74 -15.80
N GLU A 302 -4.87 -12.15 -17.06
CA GLU A 302 -3.73 -12.70 -17.81
C GLU A 302 -2.59 -11.69 -17.97
N SER A 303 -2.92 -10.42 -18.21
CA SER A 303 -1.93 -9.33 -18.32
C SER A 303 -1.19 -9.10 -16.99
N LEU A 304 -1.87 -9.26 -15.85
CA LEU A 304 -1.28 -9.07 -14.52
C LEU A 304 -0.48 -10.28 -14.00
N LEU A 305 -0.62 -11.48 -14.60
CA LEU A 305 0.05 -12.70 -14.15
C LEU A 305 1.57 -12.55 -14.03
N HIS A 306 2.20 -11.89 -15.00
CA HIS A 306 3.66 -11.82 -15.05
C HIS A 306 4.25 -10.95 -13.93
N LEU A 307 3.53 -9.92 -13.48
CA LEU A 307 3.91 -9.07 -12.33
C LEU A 307 3.92 -9.91 -11.07
N ALA A 308 2.80 -10.59 -10.78
CA ALA A 308 2.65 -11.42 -9.60
C ALA A 308 3.64 -12.60 -9.59
N TYR A 309 3.86 -13.23 -10.75
CA TYR A 309 4.84 -14.31 -10.90
C TYR A 309 6.27 -13.84 -10.63
N ARG A 310 6.67 -12.64 -11.10
CA ARG A 310 7.95 -12.04 -10.71
C ARG A 310 8.00 -11.80 -9.20
N GLY A 311 6.91 -11.30 -8.62
CA GLY A 311 6.74 -11.12 -7.18
C GLY A 311 7.00 -12.38 -6.33
N CYS A 312 6.78 -13.58 -6.88
CA CYS A 312 7.03 -14.85 -6.17
C CYS A 312 8.50 -15.25 -6.06
N HIS A 313 9.40 -14.63 -6.83
CA HIS A 313 10.80 -15.06 -6.85
C HIS A 313 11.52 -14.65 -5.56
N ASP A 314 12.30 -15.59 -5.00
CA ASP A 314 13.20 -15.29 -3.90
C ASP A 314 14.44 -14.57 -4.44
N HIS A 315 14.40 -13.24 -4.45
CA HIS A 315 15.52 -12.44 -4.87
C HIS A 315 16.65 -12.46 -3.83
N VAL A 316 16.37 -12.67 -2.55
CA VAL A 316 17.38 -12.62 -1.49
C VAL A 316 18.24 -13.88 -1.46
N LYS A 317 17.67 -15.06 -1.71
CA LYS A 317 18.46 -16.29 -1.93
C LYS A 317 19.40 -16.19 -3.15
N ARG A 318 19.10 -15.35 -4.15
CA ARG A 318 19.95 -15.18 -5.33
C ARG A 318 21.25 -14.42 -5.04
N PHE A 319 21.26 -13.50 -4.07
CA PHE A 319 22.45 -12.73 -3.70
C PHE A 319 23.25 -13.36 -2.56
N GLY A 320 22.69 -14.39 -1.89
CA GLY A 320 23.36 -15.15 -0.83
C GLY A 320 23.51 -14.38 0.50
N ASP A 321 24.24 -14.98 1.44
CA ASP A 321 24.65 -14.35 2.71
C ASP A 321 25.88 -13.43 2.54
N ALA A 322 26.24 -13.10 1.30
CA ALA A 322 27.39 -12.24 1.04
C ALA A 322 27.11 -10.82 1.55
N ASP A 323 28.03 -10.27 2.35
CA ASP A 323 27.99 -8.88 2.82
C ASP A 323 28.48 -7.91 1.72
N THR A 324 27.89 -7.99 0.52
CA THR A 324 28.14 -7.01 -0.54
C THR A 324 27.10 -5.89 -0.50
N GLU A 325 27.47 -4.73 -1.05
CA GLU A 325 26.57 -3.58 -1.17
C GLU A 325 25.32 -3.93 -2.00
N GLU A 326 25.50 -4.70 -3.09
CA GLU A 326 24.39 -5.17 -3.94
C GLU A 326 23.42 -6.07 -3.19
N ALA A 327 23.95 -6.98 -2.34
CA ALA A 327 23.12 -7.84 -1.51
C ALA A 327 22.35 -7.02 -0.45
N ALA A 328 22.98 -5.99 0.11
CA ALA A 328 22.31 -5.07 1.04
C ALA A 328 21.16 -4.30 0.37
N PHE A 329 21.38 -3.75 -0.83
CA PHE A 329 20.33 -3.07 -1.59
C PHE A 329 19.22 -4.00 -2.05
N ALA A 330 19.54 -5.22 -2.49
CA ALA A 330 18.53 -6.22 -2.81
C ALA A 330 17.65 -6.55 -1.60
N ARG A 331 18.23 -6.69 -0.40
CA ARG A 331 17.44 -6.88 0.84
C ARG A 331 16.53 -5.68 1.13
N LEU A 332 17.01 -4.45 0.93
CA LEU A 332 16.15 -3.26 1.07
C LEU A 332 15.00 -3.26 0.06
N GLU A 333 15.26 -3.73 -1.16
CA GLU A 333 14.30 -3.70 -2.26
C GLU A 333 13.23 -4.82 -2.17
N TYR A 334 13.58 -6.00 -1.67
CA TYR A 334 12.70 -7.19 -1.72
C TYR A 334 12.18 -7.71 -0.37
N ASP A 335 12.86 -7.42 0.75
CA ASP A 335 12.51 -7.92 2.10
C ASP A 335 11.85 -6.86 2.99
N ARG A 336 11.39 -5.76 2.41
CA ARG A 336 10.66 -4.71 3.12
C ARG A 336 9.21 -4.60 2.67
N GLY A 337 8.36 -4.17 3.58
CA GLY A 337 6.98 -3.78 3.33
C GLY A 337 6.75 -2.33 3.78
N ILE A 338 5.52 -1.86 3.69
CA ILE A 338 5.08 -0.58 4.20
C ILE A 338 4.64 -0.77 5.66
N PHE A 339 5.13 0.08 6.55
CA PHE A 339 4.72 0.12 7.95
C PHE A 339 4.75 1.58 8.43
N HIS A 340 3.62 2.25 8.32
CA HIS A 340 3.50 3.66 8.70
C HIS A 340 2.45 3.81 9.80
N TYR A 341 2.81 4.57 10.82
CA TYR A 341 1.85 5.06 11.81
C TYR A 341 1.23 6.38 11.33
N PRO A 342 -0.04 6.68 11.69
CA PRO A 342 -0.66 7.97 11.38
C PRO A 342 0.25 9.12 11.83
N ALA A 343 0.42 10.15 11.00
CA ALA A 343 1.45 11.19 11.22
C ALA A 343 1.38 11.83 12.62
N VAL A 344 0.16 12.02 13.12
CA VAL A 344 -0.16 12.54 14.47
C VAL A 344 0.46 11.75 15.61
N SER A 345 0.72 10.46 15.39
CA SER A 345 1.27 9.53 16.40
C SER A 345 2.80 9.41 16.35
N GLN A 346 3.44 9.89 15.28
CA GLN A 346 4.90 9.82 15.13
C GLN A 346 5.64 10.72 16.12
N PHE A 347 4.96 11.73 16.66
CA PHE A 347 5.52 12.69 17.62
C PHE A 347 5.28 12.30 19.09
N GLN A 348 4.74 11.12 19.35
CA GLN A 348 4.47 10.62 20.70
C GLN A 348 5.52 9.59 21.11
N GLU A 349 5.85 9.53 22.41
CA GLU A 349 6.78 8.52 22.95
C GLU A 349 6.35 7.08 22.64
N LYS A 350 5.04 6.85 22.54
CA LYS A 350 4.45 5.60 22.08
C LYS A 350 3.50 5.91 20.93
N PRO A 351 3.75 5.38 19.71
CA PRO A 351 2.82 5.53 18.60
C PRO A 351 1.43 4.99 18.99
N VAL A 352 0.41 5.82 18.81
CA VAL A 352 -1.00 5.47 19.02
C VAL A 352 -1.68 5.23 17.67
N GLY A 353 -2.59 4.26 17.64
CA GLY A 353 -3.39 3.92 16.47
C GLY A 353 -2.97 2.63 15.80
N ILE A 354 -3.66 2.33 14.69
CA ILE A 354 -3.41 1.15 13.88
C ILE A 354 -2.54 1.61 12.71
N PRO A 355 -1.32 1.08 12.56
CA PRO A 355 -0.47 1.46 11.45
C PRO A 355 -1.05 0.94 10.14
N PHE A 356 -0.80 1.66 9.05
CA PHE A 356 -0.97 1.17 7.69
C PHE A 356 0.15 0.17 7.38
N ILE A 357 -0.23 -1.06 7.05
CA ILE A 357 0.70 -2.17 6.85
C ILE A 357 0.43 -2.84 5.51
N VAL A 358 1.46 -2.90 4.67
CA VAL A 358 1.49 -3.73 3.46
C VAL A 358 2.75 -4.58 3.57
N LEU A 359 2.61 -5.90 3.57
CA LEU A 359 3.78 -6.76 3.78
C LEU A 359 4.72 -6.81 2.59
N GLU A 360 5.88 -7.40 2.83
CA GLU A 360 6.93 -7.61 1.85
C GLU A 360 6.50 -8.45 0.64
N GLN A 361 7.20 -8.22 -0.47
CA GLN A 361 6.95 -8.88 -1.75
C GLN A 361 6.99 -10.41 -1.64
N THR A 362 7.86 -10.96 -0.78
CA THR A 362 8.01 -12.42 -0.64
C THR A 362 6.74 -13.14 -0.18
N VAL A 363 5.76 -12.41 0.38
CA VAL A 363 4.45 -12.92 0.76
C VAL A 363 3.35 -12.42 -0.18
N LEU A 364 3.36 -11.12 -0.51
CA LEU A 364 2.33 -10.54 -1.38
C LEU A 364 2.40 -11.03 -2.82
N GLY A 365 3.59 -11.32 -3.35
CA GLY A 365 3.77 -11.93 -4.67
C GLY A 365 3.01 -13.25 -4.79
N PRO A 366 3.28 -14.24 -3.91
CA PRO A 366 2.51 -15.48 -3.83
C PRO A 366 1.00 -15.26 -3.63
N ILE A 367 0.58 -14.34 -2.75
CA ILE A 367 -0.86 -14.03 -2.57
C ILE A 367 -1.46 -13.58 -3.90
N ALA A 368 -0.88 -12.57 -4.55
CA ALA A 368 -1.38 -12.04 -5.80
C ALA A 368 -1.41 -13.10 -6.92
N LEU A 369 -0.34 -13.91 -7.06
CA LEU A 369 -0.25 -14.93 -8.11
C LEU A 369 -1.30 -16.02 -7.91
N ILE A 370 -1.36 -16.61 -6.72
CA ILE A 370 -2.33 -17.68 -6.43
C ILE A 370 -3.74 -17.13 -6.60
N ARG A 371 -4.03 -15.90 -6.17
CA ARG A 371 -5.35 -15.31 -6.37
C ARG A 371 -5.70 -15.04 -7.84
N LEU A 372 -4.76 -14.63 -8.69
CA LEU A 372 -5.00 -14.53 -10.14
C LEU A 372 -5.34 -15.90 -10.74
N LEU A 373 -4.59 -16.95 -10.36
CA LEU A 373 -4.86 -18.32 -10.78
C LEU A 373 -6.23 -18.81 -10.29
N VAL A 374 -6.61 -18.48 -9.05
CA VAL A 374 -7.94 -18.76 -8.49
C VAL A 374 -9.03 -18.13 -9.34
N VAL A 375 -8.89 -16.85 -9.74
CA VAL A 375 -9.90 -16.18 -10.56
C VAL A 375 -10.04 -16.87 -11.93
N LEU A 376 -8.93 -17.28 -12.55
CA LEU A 376 -8.98 -18.05 -13.80
C LEU A 376 -9.64 -19.42 -13.60
N ALA A 377 -9.33 -20.12 -12.50
CA ALA A 377 -9.92 -21.42 -12.19
C ALA A 377 -11.42 -21.33 -11.90
N GLN A 378 -11.82 -20.35 -11.08
CA GLN A 378 -13.22 -20.05 -10.75
C GLN A 378 -14.08 -19.75 -11.99
N ARG A 379 -13.47 -19.23 -13.05
CA ARG A 379 -14.13 -18.94 -14.34
C ARG A 379 -13.96 -20.07 -15.36
N SER A 380 -13.44 -21.22 -14.95
CA SER A 380 -13.10 -22.36 -15.81
C SER A 380 -12.18 -22.00 -16.99
N ALA A 381 -11.40 -20.91 -16.85
CA ALA A 381 -10.52 -20.40 -17.89
C ALA A 381 -9.10 -20.97 -17.80
N LEU A 382 -8.65 -21.34 -16.59
CA LEU A 382 -7.27 -21.75 -16.33
C LEU A 382 -6.80 -22.92 -17.22
N ALA A 383 -7.62 -23.97 -17.34
CA ALA A 383 -7.29 -25.13 -18.19
C ALA A 383 -7.24 -24.77 -19.69
N GLY A 384 -8.05 -23.80 -20.12
CA GLY A 384 -8.13 -23.38 -21.52
C GLY A 384 -6.90 -22.59 -22.01
N VAL A 385 -6.16 -21.94 -21.10
CA VAL A 385 -5.01 -21.08 -21.44
C VAL A 385 -3.94 -21.83 -22.24
N GLN A 386 -3.68 -23.09 -21.88
CA GLN A 386 -2.67 -23.91 -22.56
C GLN A 386 -3.02 -24.19 -24.04
N ALA A 387 -4.32 -24.22 -24.37
CA ALA A 387 -4.80 -24.49 -25.72
C ALA A 387 -4.77 -23.26 -26.66
N LEU A 388 -4.60 -22.05 -26.12
CA LEU A 388 -4.61 -20.81 -26.91
C LEU A 388 -3.51 -20.81 -27.99
N ARG A 389 -3.85 -20.53 -29.25
CA ARG A 389 -2.86 -20.44 -30.35
C ARG A 389 -2.37 -19.02 -30.62
N LYS A 390 -3.14 -18.01 -30.21
CA LYS A 390 -2.87 -16.58 -30.40
C LYS A 390 -3.18 -15.85 -29.09
N ALA A 391 -2.48 -14.74 -28.87
CA ALA A 391 -2.74 -13.89 -27.72
C ALA A 391 -4.19 -13.38 -27.77
N PRO A 392 -4.93 -13.41 -26.65
CA PRO A 392 -6.27 -12.83 -26.59
C PRO A 392 -6.25 -11.34 -26.96
N PRO A 393 -7.31 -10.83 -27.63
CA PRO A 393 -7.40 -9.41 -27.95
C PRO A 393 -7.46 -8.58 -26.66
N GLY A 394 -6.67 -7.51 -26.60
CA GLY A 394 -6.56 -6.63 -25.44
C GLY A 394 -5.53 -7.07 -24.39
N LEU A 395 -4.75 -8.13 -24.64
CA LEU A 395 -3.62 -8.49 -23.78
C LEU A 395 -2.59 -7.34 -23.77
N SER A 396 -2.07 -7.01 -22.58
CA SER A 396 -1.07 -5.95 -22.43
C SER A 396 0.11 -6.14 -23.39
N PRO A 397 0.63 -5.08 -24.03
CA PRO A 397 1.82 -5.17 -24.88
C PRO A 397 3.07 -5.69 -24.15
N SER A 398 3.14 -5.51 -22.84
CA SER A 398 4.23 -6.03 -22.00
C SER A 398 4.10 -7.54 -21.71
N THR A 399 2.94 -8.14 -22.04
CA THR A 399 2.61 -9.53 -21.74
C THR A 399 2.51 -10.36 -23.02
N SER A 400 3.30 -11.43 -23.09
CA SER A 400 3.23 -12.40 -24.19
C SER A 400 2.38 -13.62 -23.82
N LEU A 401 1.71 -14.21 -24.81
CA LEU A 401 1.02 -15.49 -24.63
C LEU A 401 1.97 -16.58 -24.10
N LYS A 402 3.24 -16.56 -24.50
CA LYS A 402 4.25 -17.50 -24.00
C LYS A 402 4.42 -17.39 -22.48
N GLN A 403 4.48 -16.19 -21.94
CA GLN A 403 4.54 -15.97 -20.49
C GLN A 403 3.27 -16.45 -19.81
N VAL A 404 2.09 -16.09 -20.34
CA VAL A 404 0.79 -16.52 -19.78
C VAL A 404 0.69 -18.04 -19.72
N LYS A 405 1.05 -18.74 -20.80
CA LYS A 405 1.08 -20.21 -20.84
C LYS A 405 2.11 -20.80 -19.87
N GLN A 406 3.30 -20.22 -19.80
CA GLN A 406 4.33 -20.70 -18.87
C GLN A 406 3.82 -20.61 -17.43
N ILE A 407 3.28 -19.46 -17.03
CA ILE A 407 2.85 -19.21 -15.64
C ILE A 407 1.66 -20.09 -15.25
N THR A 408 0.75 -20.32 -16.17
CA THR A 408 -0.44 -21.18 -15.96
C THR A 408 -0.19 -22.67 -16.21
N HIS A 409 1.06 -23.07 -16.48
CA HIS A 409 1.38 -24.48 -16.67
C HIS A 409 1.25 -25.25 -15.34
N PRO A 410 0.67 -26.46 -15.32
CA PRO A 410 0.47 -27.21 -14.07
C PRO A 410 1.72 -27.35 -13.21
N ASP A 411 2.88 -27.62 -13.81
CA ASP A 411 4.15 -27.73 -13.06
C ASP A 411 4.61 -26.42 -12.42
N ILE A 412 4.34 -25.29 -13.07
CA ILE A 412 4.64 -23.97 -12.52
C ILE A 412 3.67 -23.63 -11.39
N ILE A 413 2.39 -24.02 -11.51
CA ILE A 413 1.40 -23.88 -10.45
C ILE A 413 1.82 -24.70 -9.22
N ARG A 414 2.20 -25.98 -9.39
CA ARG A 414 2.71 -26.81 -8.28
C ARG A 414 3.90 -26.15 -7.58
N ARG A 415 4.86 -25.64 -8.36
CA ARG A 415 6.01 -24.92 -7.81
C ARG A 415 5.58 -23.68 -7.03
N ALA A 416 4.61 -22.91 -7.54
CA ALA A 416 4.07 -21.74 -6.84
C ALA A 416 3.37 -22.13 -5.53
N ILE A 417 2.67 -23.26 -5.49
CA ILE A 417 2.06 -23.81 -4.27
C ILE A 417 3.15 -24.17 -3.24
N THR A 418 4.21 -24.88 -3.65
CA THR A 418 5.33 -25.21 -2.76
C THR A 418 5.98 -23.95 -2.16
N ILE A 419 6.28 -22.95 -3.00
CA ILE A 419 6.82 -21.66 -2.54
C ILE A 419 5.85 -21.01 -1.54
N SER A 420 4.56 -21.03 -1.82
CA SER A 420 3.55 -20.42 -0.96
C SER A 420 3.51 -21.08 0.43
N GLN A 421 3.60 -22.41 0.52
CA GLN A 421 3.66 -23.11 1.80
C GLN A 421 4.90 -22.76 2.62
N GLU A 422 6.07 -22.72 1.97
CA GLU A 422 7.31 -22.29 2.62
C GLU A 422 7.16 -20.88 3.20
N ARG A 423 6.51 -19.96 2.47
CA ARG A 423 6.26 -18.59 2.91
C ARG A 423 5.26 -18.50 4.05
N ILE A 424 4.18 -19.30 4.06
CA ILE A 424 3.24 -19.38 5.18
C ILE A 424 3.98 -19.78 6.46
N LEU A 425 4.77 -20.85 6.40
CA LEU A 425 5.55 -21.33 7.55
C LEU A 425 6.59 -20.30 7.99
N ALA A 426 7.32 -19.70 7.05
CA ALA A 426 8.32 -18.67 7.35
C ALA A 426 7.71 -17.45 8.04
N GLN A 427 6.53 -16.98 7.58
CA GLN A 427 5.83 -15.84 8.20
C GLN A 427 5.33 -16.17 9.61
N ILE A 428 4.74 -17.35 9.81
CA ILE A 428 4.33 -17.80 11.16
C ILE A 428 5.54 -17.86 12.09
N GLN A 429 6.67 -18.41 11.64
CA GLN A 429 7.88 -18.46 12.44
C GLN A 429 8.47 -17.07 12.71
N ARG A 430 8.47 -16.18 11.72
CA ARG A 430 8.94 -14.79 11.86
C ARG A 430 8.10 -14.04 12.89
N GLY A 431 6.77 -14.15 12.83
CA GLY A 431 5.87 -13.57 13.83
C GLY A 431 6.14 -14.10 15.24
N ARG A 432 6.36 -15.42 15.40
CA ARG A 432 6.73 -16.01 16.69
C ARG A 432 8.07 -15.48 17.23
N LYS A 433 9.10 -15.41 16.37
CA LYS A 433 10.41 -14.85 16.75
C LYS A 433 10.30 -13.38 17.14
N GLN A 434 9.51 -12.60 16.41
CA GLN A 434 9.28 -11.19 16.67
C GLN A 434 8.59 -10.97 18.02
N LEU A 435 7.57 -11.79 18.34
CA LEU A 435 6.86 -11.77 19.62
C LEU A 435 7.79 -12.05 20.82
N LEU A 436 8.82 -12.88 20.64
CA LEU A 436 9.82 -13.16 21.68
C LEU A 436 10.81 -12.00 21.86
N ARG A 437 11.06 -11.21 20.81
CA ARG A 437 12.09 -10.16 20.79
C ARG A 437 11.62 -8.80 21.32
N GLY A 438 10.33 -8.51 21.36
CA GLY A 438 9.86 -7.17 21.74
C GLY A 438 8.49 -7.14 22.41
N LYS A 439 8.34 -6.23 23.38
CA LYS A 439 7.06 -5.90 24.05
C LYS A 439 6.47 -4.56 23.59
N ASP A 440 7.14 -3.84 22.69
CA ASP A 440 6.69 -2.53 22.23
C ASP A 440 5.53 -2.65 21.23
N GLY A 441 4.52 -1.77 21.36
CA GLY A 441 3.26 -1.85 20.60
C GLY A 441 3.40 -1.81 19.06
N GLY A 442 4.45 -1.17 18.55
CA GLY A 442 4.81 -1.16 17.12
C GLY A 442 5.13 -2.56 16.59
N THR A 443 5.95 -3.28 17.35
CA THR A 443 6.36 -4.65 17.05
C THR A 443 5.17 -5.62 17.10
N ILE A 444 4.19 -5.34 17.96
CA ILE A 444 2.99 -6.19 18.13
C ILE A 444 2.04 -6.07 16.92
N ASN A 445 1.77 -4.86 16.41
CA ASN A 445 0.92 -4.68 15.22
C ASN A 445 1.48 -5.38 13.98
N LEU A 446 2.79 -5.19 13.73
CA LEU A 446 3.48 -5.86 12.63
C LEU A 446 3.43 -7.40 12.77
N THR A 447 3.61 -7.91 13.99
CA THR A 447 3.47 -9.34 14.29
C THR A 447 2.07 -9.87 13.96
N GLY A 448 1.03 -9.10 14.28
CA GLY A 448 -0.36 -9.44 13.92
C GLY A 448 -0.56 -9.52 12.41
N ALA A 449 0.00 -8.57 11.66
CA ALA A 449 -0.07 -8.57 10.20
C ALA A 449 0.67 -9.75 9.56
N MET A 450 1.84 -10.16 10.09
CA MET A 450 2.56 -11.36 9.62
C MET A 450 1.70 -12.63 9.74
N PHE A 451 0.95 -12.77 10.83
CA PHE A 451 0.02 -13.89 10.99
C PHE A 451 -1.20 -13.76 10.06
N ALA A 452 -1.76 -12.55 9.90
CA ALA A 452 -2.90 -12.32 9.02
C ALA A 452 -2.58 -12.58 7.54
N SER A 453 -1.40 -12.19 7.06
CA SER A 453 -0.97 -12.46 5.68
C SER A 453 -0.70 -13.94 5.43
N ALA A 454 -0.18 -14.66 6.43
CA ALA A 454 0.01 -16.10 6.34
C ALA A 454 -1.36 -16.80 6.21
N ALA A 455 -2.37 -16.31 6.92
CA ALA A 455 -3.75 -16.77 6.76
C ALA A 455 -4.32 -16.42 5.38
N GLU A 456 -4.11 -15.21 4.87
CA GLU A 456 -4.56 -14.80 3.52
C GLU A 456 -3.97 -15.69 2.42
N LEU A 457 -2.67 -15.99 2.48
CA LEU A 457 -2.01 -16.90 1.53
C LEU A 457 -2.54 -18.34 1.65
N ALA A 458 -2.77 -18.83 2.87
CA ALA A 458 -3.36 -20.14 3.09
C ALA A 458 -4.79 -20.23 2.51
N LEU A 459 -5.60 -19.20 2.70
CA LEU A 459 -6.94 -19.09 2.09
C LEU A 459 -6.87 -19.09 0.56
N ALA A 460 -5.91 -18.39 -0.02
CA ALA A 460 -5.72 -18.36 -1.48
C ALA A 460 -5.41 -19.76 -2.03
N LEU A 461 -4.56 -20.55 -1.36
CA LEU A 461 -4.24 -21.93 -1.75
C LEU A 461 -5.44 -22.87 -1.62
N ILE A 462 -6.20 -22.78 -0.51
CA ILE A 462 -7.42 -23.59 -0.32
C ILE A 462 -8.45 -23.26 -1.42
N ALA A 463 -8.60 -21.97 -1.74
CA ALA A 463 -9.47 -21.54 -2.83
C ALA A 463 -8.99 -22.08 -4.18
N LEU A 464 -7.68 -22.10 -4.44
CA LEU A 464 -7.13 -22.63 -5.69
C LEU A 464 -7.51 -24.10 -5.85
N ASP A 465 -7.26 -24.90 -4.83
CA ASP A 465 -7.60 -26.33 -4.85
C ASP A 465 -9.10 -26.54 -5.10
N THR A 466 -9.93 -25.80 -4.35
CA THR A 466 -11.41 -25.85 -4.46
C THR A 466 -11.89 -25.53 -5.88
N TYR A 467 -11.37 -24.47 -6.51
CA TYR A 467 -11.80 -24.05 -7.85
C TYR A 467 -11.11 -24.81 -8.99
N THR A 468 -10.17 -25.71 -8.67
CA THR A 468 -9.55 -26.64 -9.62
C THR A 468 -10.07 -28.06 -9.44
N ASP A 469 -11.19 -28.23 -8.72
CA ASP A 469 -11.81 -29.52 -8.43
C ASP A 469 -10.85 -30.54 -7.81
N GLY A 470 -9.96 -30.07 -6.93
CA GLY A 470 -9.00 -30.94 -6.22
C GLY A 470 -7.76 -31.32 -7.01
N ALA A 471 -7.49 -30.68 -8.16
CA ALA A 471 -6.32 -31.00 -8.99
C ALA A 471 -4.97 -30.82 -8.27
N TYR A 472 -4.95 -30.09 -7.15
CA TYR A 472 -3.75 -29.79 -6.37
C TYR A 472 -3.86 -30.22 -4.90
N THR A 473 -4.80 -31.11 -4.56
CA THR A 473 -5.11 -31.47 -3.16
C THR A 473 -3.90 -32.04 -2.42
N GLU A 474 -3.09 -32.85 -3.11
CA GLU A 474 -1.86 -33.41 -2.54
C GLU A 474 -0.85 -32.29 -2.24
N GLU A 475 -0.67 -31.36 -3.17
CA GLU A 475 0.24 -30.23 -3.01
C GLU A 475 -0.22 -29.22 -1.98
N VAL A 476 -1.53 -29.06 -1.71
CA VAL A 476 -2.06 -28.15 -0.67
C VAL A 476 -2.29 -28.79 0.69
N ARG A 477 -1.95 -30.08 0.86
CA ARG A 477 -2.14 -30.79 2.13
C ARG A 477 -1.48 -30.06 3.29
N GLY A 478 -2.21 -29.90 4.41
CA GLY A 478 -1.73 -29.24 5.62
C GLY A 478 -1.85 -27.71 5.62
N VAL A 479 -2.26 -27.09 4.51
CA VAL A 479 -2.50 -25.63 4.46
C VAL A 479 -3.64 -25.21 5.38
N ARG A 480 -4.69 -26.02 5.52
CA ARG A 480 -5.83 -25.71 6.40
C ARG A 480 -5.41 -25.68 7.86
N LYS A 481 -4.58 -26.62 8.30
CA LYS A 481 -3.91 -26.56 9.62
C LYS A 481 -3.14 -25.25 9.81
N GLN A 482 -2.34 -24.84 8.82
CA GLN A 482 -1.56 -23.60 8.89
C GLN A 482 -2.48 -22.37 9.00
N LEU A 483 -3.60 -22.34 8.27
CA LEU A 483 -4.62 -21.30 8.35
C LEU A 483 -5.17 -21.15 9.78
N VAL A 484 -5.60 -22.26 10.40
CA VAL A 484 -6.15 -22.26 11.77
C VAL A 484 -5.13 -21.71 12.78
N ILE A 485 -3.86 -22.11 12.64
CA ILE A 485 -2.76 -21.63 13.50
C ILE A 485 -2.50 -20.14 13.29
N ALA A 486 -2.43 -19.69 12.03
CA ALA A 486 -2.16 -18.31 11.68
C ALA A 486 -3.25 -17.38 12.21
N LEU A 487 -4.53 -17.67 11.92
CA LEU A 487 -5.66 -16.90 12.42
C LEU A 487 -5.74 -16.91 13.95
N GLY A 488 -5.50 -18.05 14.60
CA GLY A 488 -5.48 -18.13 16.06
C GLY A 488 -4.38 -17.25 16.69
N ASN A 489 -3.19 -17.19 16.08
CA ASN A 489 -2.12 -16.31 16.54
C ASN A 489 -2.45 -14.84 16.28
N ALA A 490 -2.98 -14.50 15.11
CA ALA A 490 -3.43 -13.15 14.80
C ALA A 490 -4.51 -12.68 15.81
N ALA A 491 -5.47 -13.54 16.14
CA ALA A 491 -6.51 -13.26 17.13
C ALA A 491 -5.93 -12.97 18.53
N GLN A 492 -4.91 -13.72 18.94
CA GLN A 492 -4.22 -13.46 20.21
C GLN A 492 -3.55 -12.09 20.23
N ILE A 493 -2.89 -11.71 19.14
CA ILE A 493 -2.25 -10.40 19.01
C ILE A 493 -3.31 -9.30 19.06
N ALA A 494 -4.42 -9.45 18.35
CA ALA A 494 -5.53 -8.49 18.38
C ALA A 494 -6.14 -8.35 19.79
N LEU A 495 -6.30 -9.44 20.55
CA LEU A 495 -6.74 -9.40 21.95
C LEU A 495 -5.76 -8.60 22.82
N ASN A 496 -4.45 -8.83 22.67
CA ASN A 496 -3.41 -8.11 23.41
C ASN A 496 -3.44 -6.60 23.12
N LEU A 497 -3.84 -6.21 21.90
CA LEU A 497 -4.02 -4.83 21.47
C LEU A 497 -5.41 -4.26 21.77
N SER A 498 -6.29 -5.02 22.43
CA SER A 498 -7.70 -4.65 22.68
C SER A 498 -8.50 -4.34 21.40
N GLN A 499 -8.10 -4.90 20.26
CA GLN A 499 -8.82 -4.80 18.97
C GLN A 499 -9.87 -5.92 18.89
N TYR A 500 -10.91 -5.82 19.72
CA TYR A 500 -11.83 -6.95 19.95
C TYR A 500 -12.61 -7.41 18.71
N GLN A 501 -12.99 -6.49 17.80
CA GLN A 501 -13.66 -6.85 16.55
C GLN A 501 -12.75 -7.70 15.65
N ARG A 502 -11.49 -7.29 15.52
CA ARG A 502 -10.45 -8.02 14.79
C ARG A 502 -10.14 -9.37 15.42
N ALA A 503 -10.03 -9.41 16.75
CA ALA A 503 -9.85 -10.65 17.49
C ALA A 503 -11.00 -11.64 17.27
N LEU A 504 -12.25 -11.16 17.29
CA LEU A 504 -13.43 -11.98 17.05
C LEU A 504 -13.42 -12.53 15.62
N HIS A 505 -13.18 -11.69 14.61
CA HIS A 505 -13.15 -12.10 13.20
C HIS A 505 -12.12 -13.21 12.97
N PHE A 506 -10.89 -13.01 13.46
CA PHE A 506 -9.82 -13.98 13.31
C PHE A 506 -10.07 -15.27 14.10
N ALA A 507 -10.54 -15.18 15.34
CA ALA A 507 -10.80 -16.36 16.16
C ALA A 507 -11.98 -17.19 15.62
N SER A 508 -13.08 -16.54 15.22
CA SER A 508 -14.22 -17.21 14.59
C SER A 508 -13.82 -17.84 13.26
N GLY A 509 -13.02 -17.15 12.45
CA GLY A 509 -12.48 -17.71 11.21
C GLY A 509 -11.59 -18.94 11.45
N ALA A 510 -10.78 -18.92 12.50
CA ALA A 510 -9.96 -20.07 12.90
C ALA A 510 -10.80 -21.26 13.37
N VAL A 511 -11.94 -21.01 14.03
CA VAL A 511 -12.88 -22.07 14.43
C VAL A 511 -13.56 -22.66 13.20
N GLY A 512 -14.12 -21.83 12.31
CA GLY A 512 -14.76 -22.30 11.08
C GLY A 512 -13.81 -23.07 10.16
N ALA A 513 -12.57 -22.61 10.01
CA ALA A 513 -11.56 -23.32 9.22
C ALA A 513 -11.15 -24.69 9.83
N ALA A 514 -11.43 -24.93 11.12
CA ALA A 514 -11.13 -26.18 11.79
C ALA A 514 -12.28 -27.20 11.72
N GLU A 515 -13.51 -26.80 11.34
CA GLU A 515 -14.69 -27.69 11.34
C GLU A 515 -14.55 -28.82 10.30
N ASP A 516 -13.98 -28.53 9.14
CA ASP A 516 -13.85 -29.49 8.03
C ASP A 516 -12.41 -30.03 7.86
N ILE A 517 -11.53 -29.88 8.85
CA ILE A 517 -10.14 -30.32 8.69
C ILE A 517 -10.04 -31.85 8.73
N SER A 518 -9.31 -32.45 7.78
CA SER A 518 -9.06 -33.90 7.81
C SER A 518 -8.23 -34.27 9.05
N GLU A 519 -8.56 -35.39 9.68
CA GLU A 519 -7.79 -35.95 10.81
C GLU A 519 -6.32 -36.16 10.43
N ASP A 520 -6.06 -36.50 9.16
CA ASP A 520 -4.71 -36.73 8.62
C ASP A 520 -3.83 -35.46 8.63
N GLU A 521 -4.41 -34.27 8.71
CA GLU A 521 -3.63 -33.03 8.89
C GLU A 521 -3.08 -32.89 10.31
N GLY A 522 -3.58 -33.67 11.28
CA GLY A 522 -3.08 -33.73 12.65
C GLY A 522 -3.12 -32.40 13.38
N LEU A 523 -4.24 -31.67 13.29
CA LEU A 523 -4.48 -30.47 14.09
C LEU A 523 -4.78 -30.86 15.54
N ASP A 524 -3.98 -30.34 16.48
CA ASP A 524 -4.19 -30.58 17.91
C ASP A 524 -5.56 -30.00 18.36
N PRO A 525 -6.48 -30.81 18.93
CA PRO A 525 -7.76 -30.34 19.44
C PRO A 525 -7.64 -29.20 20.47
N ALA A 526 -6.53 -29.13 21.22
CA ALA A 526 -6.29 -28.04 22.16
C ALA A 526 -6.17 -26.66 21.47
N ILE A 527 -5.75 -26.63 20.20
CA ILE A 527 -5.71 -25.39 19.40
C ILE A 527 -7.13 -24.92 19.08
N ILE A 528 -8.03 -25.84 18.74
CA ILE A 528 -9.45 -25.55 18.46
C ILE A 528 -10.10 -24.94 19.71
N GLU A 529 -9.94 -25.59 20.85
CA GLU A 529 -10.47 -25.09 22.14
C GLU A 529 -9.86 -23.75 22.55
N LYS A 530 -8.59 -23.52 22.24
CA LYS A 530 -7.95 -22.21 22.44
C LYS A 530 -8.59 -21.12 21.57
N ASN A 531 -8.90 -21.42 20.30
CA ASN A 531 -9.53 -20.47 19.39
C ASN A 531 -10.99 -20.18 19.77
N LYS A 532 -11.76 -21.19 20.18
CA LYS A 532 -13.11 -21.00 20.74
C LYS A 532 -13.10 -20.05 21.94
N ARG A 533 -12.16 -20.25 22.90
CA ARG A 533 -12.00 -19.35 24.05
C ARG A 533 -11.69 -17.92 23.64
N ARG A 534 -10.80 -17.72 22.66
CA ARG A 534 -10.46 -16.38 22.13
C ARG A 534 -11.67 -15.68 21.50
N ALA A 535 -12.48 -16.41 20.73
CA ALA A 535 -13.71 -15.88 20.14
C ALA A 535 -14.70 -15.43 21.24
N SER A 536 -14.92 -16.28 22.26
CA SER A 536 -15.78 -15.94 23.40
C SER A 536 -15.26 -14.73 24.19
N GLN A 537 -13.95 -14.64 24.41
CA GLN A 537 -13.33 -13.49 25.10
C GLN A 537 -13.52 -12.20 24.30
N ALA A 538 -13.26 -12.22 22.99
CA ALA A 538 -13.44 -11.07 22.11
C ALA A 538 -14.90 -10.61 22.07
N LEU A 539 -15.84 -11.55 21.96
CA LEU A 539 -17.27 -11.27 21.96
C LEU A 539 -17.73 -10.64 23.29
N ALA A 540 -17.31 -11.20 24.42
CA ALA A 540 -17.64 -10.67 25.73
C ALA A 540 -17.07 -9.26 25.96
N ALA A 541 -15.89 -8.95 25.41
CA ALA A 541 -15.31 -7.62 25.48
C ALA A 541 -16.08 -6.62 24.61
N LEU A 542 -16.45 -6.99 23.38
CA LEU A 542 -17.26 -6.13 22.50
C LEU A 542 -18.59 -5.75 23.15
N GLN A 543 -19.28 -6.71 23.78
CA GLN A 543 -20.56 -6.48 24.46
C GLN A 543 -20.47 -5.55 25.67
N ARG A 544 -19.28 -5.36 26.25
CA ARG A 544 -19.05 -4.41 27.36
C ARG A 544 -18.74 -2.99 26.87
N HIS A 545 -18.33 -2.86 25.60
CA HIS A 545 -17.89 -1.61 25.00
C HIS A 545 -18.90 -1.00 24.01
N THR A 546 -19.92 -1.75 23.62
CA THR A 546 -21.16 -1.26 23.00
C THR A 546 -22.17 -0.87 24.07
#